data_AF-A0A380EIA5-F1
#
_entry.id   AF-A0A380EIA5-F1
#
_cell.length_a   1.000
_cell.length_b   1.000
_cell.length_c   1.000
_cell.angle_alpha   90.00
_cell.angle_beta   90.00
_cell.angle_gamma   90.00
#
_symmetry.space_group_name_H-M   'P 1'
#
loop_
_entity.id
_entity.type
_entity.pdbx_description
1 polymer ?
#
loop_
_entity_poly.entity_id
_entity_poly.type
_entity_poly.pdbx_seq_one_letter_code
_entity_poly.pdbx_strand_id
1 'polypeptide(L)'
;MATGVLEDDIVKEIYGSSKEWVSVEVKLSQSLDPSTLFHLTDNEAGDRFYMRLNDNRTSYFGYKAIQLFKNNSKNKQSIFKDWEKLKHNITFIHPQSEKHHLRVVGGFQFSSHKSDDEWREFGLNHFVLPEVLISTDNNGTF
;
A
#
# COMPACT_ATOMS: atom_id res chain seq x y z
N MET A 1 16.66 -22.94 5.89
CA MET A 1 17.24 -22.29 7.08
C MET A 1 16.31 -21.16 7.50
N ALA A 2 16.24 -20.90 8.82
CA ALA A 2 16.18 -19.54 9.35
C ALA A 2 14.88 -18.71 9.19
N THR A 3 13.70 -19.24 9.51
CA THR A 3 12.54 -18.35 9.80
C THR A 3 12.79 -17.51 11.05
N GLY A 4 13.35 -18.12 12.10
CA GLY A 4 13.66 -17.41 13.36
C GLY A 4 14.73 -16.32 13.23
N VAL A 5 15.77 -16.54 12.42
CA VAL A 5 16.83 -15.51 12.23
C VAL A 5 16.28 -14.29 11.49
N LEU A 6 15.38 -14.51 10.52
CA LEU A 6 14.79 -13.43 9.74
C LEU A 6 13.83 -12.58 10.58
N GLU A 7 13.11 -13.22 11.50
CA GLU A 7 12.27 -12.53 12.50
C GLU A 7 13.11 -11.71 13.48
N ASP A 8 14.20 -12.29 14.02
CA ASP A 8 15.11 -11.58 14.94
C ASP A 8 15.76 -10.35 14.28
N ASP A 9 16.16 -10.46 13.01
CA ASP A 9 16.73 -9.35 12.23
C ASP A 9 15.69 -8.21 12.04
N ILE A 10 14.45 -8.57 11.67
CA ILE A 10 13.34 -7.61 11.54
C ILE A 10 13.08 -6.92 12.89
N VAL A 11 12.98 -7.69 13.98
CA VAL A 11 12.70 -7.16 15.31
C VAL A 11 13.78 -6.18 15.76
N LYS A 12 15.06 -6.53 15.52
CA LYS A 12 16.19 -5.65 15.83
C LYS A 12 16.14 -4.35 15.04
N GLU A 13 15.82 -4.39 13.75
CA GLU A 13 15.67 -3.20 12.92
C GLU A 13 14.48 -2.32 13.36
N ILE A 14 13.35 -2.94 13.78
CA ILE A 14 12.21 -2.22 14.34
C ILE A 14 12.64 -1.45 15.60
N TYR A 15 13.28 -2.10 16.57
CA TYR A 15 13.73 -1.43 17.80
C TYR A 15 14.86 -0.42 17.59
N GLY A 16 15.65 -0.59 16.51
CA GLY A 16 16.68 0.36 16.11
C GLY A 16 16.15 1.59 15.36
N SER A 17 14.89 1.57 14.92
CA SER A 17 14.29 2.68 14.18
C SER A 17 14.00 3.87 15.10
N SER A 18 14.48 5.05 14.71
CA SER A 18 14.14 6.33 15.35
C SER A 18 12.94 7.04 14.71
N LYS A 19 12.37 6.44 13.66
CA LYS A 19 11.25 7.02 12.92
C LYS A 19 9.91 6.56 13.48
N GLU A 20 8.88 7.39 13.26
CA GLU A 20 7.51 7.14 13.73
C GLU A 20 6.90 5.89 13.09
N TRP A 21 7.19 5.63 11.81
CA TRP A 21 6.61 4.53 11.07
C TRP A 21 7.66 3.53 10.65
N VAL A 22 7.29 2.26 10.68
CA VAL A 22 8.09 1.15 10.15
C VAL A 22 7.23 0.37 9.17
N SER A 23 7.78 0.12 7.99
CA SER A 23 7.21 -0.75 6.98
C SER A 23 8.10 -1.96 6.83
N VAL A 24 7.51 -3.14 7.02
CA VAL A 24 8.21 -4.42 6.93
C VAL A 24 7.70 -5.16 5.70
N GLU A 25 8.62 -5.64 4.89
CA GLU A 25 8.34 -6.47 3.72
C GLU A 25 9.05 -7.81 3.84
N VAL A 26 8.30 -8.87 3.53
CA VAL A 26 8.81 -10.24 3.50
C VAL A 26 8.37 -10.91 2.22
N LYS A 27 9.17 -11.85 1.71
CA LYS A 27 8.79 -12.61 0.53
C LYS A 27 7.90 -13.78 0.93
N LEU A 28 6.72 -13.88 0.32
CA LEU A 28 5.83 -15.03 0.51
C LEU A 28 6.34 -16.24 -0.27
N SER A 29 6.17 -17.42 0.32
CA SER A 29 6.54 -18.70 -0.31
C SER A 29 5.61 -19.09 -1.47
N GLN A 30 4.39 -18.54 -1.49
CA GLN A 30 3.37 -18.82 -2.48
C GLN A 30 2.66 -17.55 -2.91
N SER A 31 2.26 -17.53 -4.18
CA SER A 31 1.40 -16.47 -4.71
C SER A 31 -0.04 -16.71 -4.28
N LEU A 32 -0.75 -15.64 -3.96
CA LEU A 32 -2.17 -15.67 -3.60
C LEU A 32 -2.96 -15.05 -4.75
N ASP A 33 -3.95 -15.79 -5.26
CA ASP A 33 -4.84 -15.24 -6.28
C ASP A 33 -5.79 -14.20 -5.65
N PRO A 34 -6.28 -13.22 -6.44
CA PRO A 34 -7.11 -12.14 -5.91
C PRO A 34 -8.36 -12.64 -5.17
N SER A 35 -9.02 -13.70 -5.65
CA SER A 35 -10.24 -14.22 -5.03
C SER A 35 -9.97 -14.73 -3.62
N THR A 36 -8.87 -15.45 -3.44
CA THR A 36 -8.40 -15.89 -2.11
C THR A 36 -8.14 -14.69 -1.20
N LEU A 37 -7.47 -13.64 -1.70
CA LEU A 37 -7.21 -12.42 -0.92
C LEU A 37 -8.48 -11.73 -0.46
N PHE A 38 -9.48 -11.61 -1.34
CA PHE A 38 -10.78 -11.04 -0.99
C PHE A 38 -11.47 -11.89 0.09
N HIS A 39 -11.56 -13.21 -0.08
CA HIS A 39 -12.17 -14.10 0.93
C HIS A 39 -11.48 -14.01 2.29
N LEU A 40 -10.15 -14.01 2.34
CA LEU A 40 -9.40 -13.91 3.60
C LEU A 40 -9.61 -12.58 4.33
N THR A 41 -10.07 -11.56 3.60
CA THR A 41 -10.23 -10.18 4.11
C THR A 41 -11.69 -9.72 4.06
N ASP A 42 -12.66 -10.64 4.11
CA ASP A 42 -14.08 -10.27 4.02
C ASP A 42 -14.55 -9.36 5.15
N ASN A 43 -13.92 -9.42 6.32
CA ASN A 43 -14.18 -8.51 7.43
C ASN A 43 -13.75 -7.05 7.14
N GLU A 44 -12.92 -6.84 6.12
CA GLU A 44 -12.35 -5.54 5.74
C GLU A 44 -13.02 -4.99 4.45
N ALA A 45 -14.23 -5.45 4.14
CA ALA A 45 -14.81 -5.29 2.81
C ALA A 45 -14.79 -3.88 2.20
N GLY A 46 -14.98 -2.86 3.04
CA GLY A 46 -15.02 -1.44 2.64
C GLY A 46 -13.66 -0.75 2.51
N ASP A 47 -12.56 -1.42 2.90
CA ASP A 47 -11.23 -0.83 2.96
C ASP A 47 -10.19 -1.67 2.21
N ARG A 48 -10.63 -2.32 1.12
CA ARG A 48 -9.80 -3.12 0.22
C ARG A 48 -9.65 -2.44 -1.12
N PHE A 49 -8.53 -2.67 -1.78
CA PHE A 49 -8.36 -2.38 -3.19
C PHE A 49 -7.61 -3.50 -3.91
N TYR A 50 -7.84 -3.59 -5.22
CA TYR A 50 -7.04 -4.41 -6.12
C TYR A 50 -6.69 -3.61 -7.38
N MET A 51 -5.42 -3.64 -7.76
CA MET A 51 -4.91 -3.00 -8.97
C MET A 51 -3.99 -3.97 -9.71
N ARG A 52 -4.27 -4.21 -10.98
CA ARG A 52 -3.38 -4.95 -11.89
C ARG A 52 -2.86 -4.01 -12.97
N LEU A 53 -1.55 -4.03 -13.20
CA LEU A 53 -0.95 -3.23 -14.26
C LEU A 53 -1.18 -3.90 -15.62
N ASN A 54 -1.07 -3.09 -16.68
CA ASN A 54 -1.28 -3.54 -18.06
C ASN A 54 -0.24 -4.56 -18.54
N ASP A 55 0.84 -4.77 -17.80
CA ASP A 55 1.83 -5.81 -18.07
C ASP A 55 1.30 -7.23 -17.79
N ASN A 56 0.12 -7.34 -17.19
CA ASN A 56 -0.52 -8.59 -16.74
C ASN A 56 0.32 -9.43 -15.78
N ARG A 57 1.39 -8.89 -15.22
CA ARG A 57 2.30 -9.61 -14.30
C ARG A 57 2.34 -8.94 -12.94
N THR A 58 2.18 -7.63 -12.91
CA THR A 58 2.29 -6.84 -11.70
C THR A 58 0.90 -6.55 -11.14
N SER A 59 0.68 -6.89 -9.87
CA SER A 59 -0.56 -6.57 -9.17
C SER A 59 -0.33 -6.18 -7.72
N TYR A 60 -1.26 -5.41 -7.20
CA TYR A 60 -1.29 -4.91 -5.84
C TYR A 60 -2.65 -5.19 -5.25
N PHE A 61 -2.65 -5.79 -4.07
CA PHE A 61 -3.82 -5.92 -3.23
C PHE A 61 -3.50 -5.25 -1.89
N GLY A 62 -4.34 -4.32 -1.45
CA GLY A 62 -4.15 -3.69 -0.15
C GLY A 62 -5.43 -3.66 0.64
N TYR A 63 -5.31 -3.73 1.96
CA TYR A 63 -6.44 -3.59 2.86
C TYR A 63 -6.04 -2.87 4.15
N LYS A 64 -7.05 -2.26 4.79
CA LYS A 64 -6.93 -1.30 5.90
C LYS A 64 -6.16 -0.04 5.52
N ALA A 65 -6.72 1.14 5.74
CA ALA A 65 -6.07 2.40 5.44
C ALA A 65 -5.35 2.96 6.67
N ILE A 66 -4.01 3.06 6.62
CA ILE A 66 -3.25 3.84 7.60
C ILE A 66 -3.47 5.33 7.37
N GLN A 67 -3.40 5.75 6.10
CA GLN A 67 -3.50 7.16 5.72
C GLN A 67 -4.27 7.32 4.42
N LEU A 68 -5.22 8.24 4.45
CA LEU A 68 -5.95 8.70 3.26
C LEU A 68 -5.40 10.03 2.79
N PHE A 69 -4.88 10.07 1.58
CA PHE A 69 -4.48 11.29 0.90
C PHE A 69 -5.64 11.78 0.05
N LYS A 70 -6.43 12.69 0.63
CA LYS A 70 -7.57 13.33 -0.03
C LYS A 70 -7.29 14.81 -0.25
N ASN A 71 -7.62 15.30 -1.45
CA ASN A 71 -7.72 16.74 -1.65
C ASN A 71 -8.84 17.10 -2.64
N ASN A 72 -9.35 18.32 -2.49
CA ASN A 72 -10.33 18.93 -3.39
C ASN A 72 -9.68 19.97 -4.33
N SER A 73 -8.37 19.89 -4.54
CA SER A 73 -7.64 20.83 -5.38
C SER A 73 -7.47 20.27 -6.80
N LYS A 74 -7.48 21.16 -7.81
CA LYS A 74 -7.09 20.78 -9.18
C LYS A 74 -5.61 20.36 -9.26
N ASN A 75 -4.78 20.76 -8.29
CA ASN A 75 -3.37 20.44 -8.28
C ASN A 75 -3.14 19.00 -7.79
N LYS A 76 -3.04 18.08 -8.74
CA LYS A 76 -2.78 16.66 -8.49
C LYS A 76 -1.42 16.38 -7.82
N GLN A 77 -0.47 17.33 -7.89
CA GLN A 77 0.89 17.13 -7.37
C GLN A 77 0.99 17.21 -5.84
N SER A 78 0.01 17.80 -5.14
CA SER A 78 0.08 17.94 -3.68
C SER A 78 0.08 16.59 -2.96
N ILE A 79 -0.70 15.61 -3.44
CA ILE A 79 -0.72 14.25 -2.86
C ILE A 79 0.66 13.60 -2.91
N PHE A 80 1.36 13.74 -4.04
CA PHE A 80 2.71 13.18 -4.15
C PHE A 80 3.69 13.86 -3.21
N LYS A 81 3.55 15.17 -2.95
CA LYS A 81 4.39 15.86 -1.96
C LYS A 81 4.11 15.38 -0.54
N ASP A 82 2.84 15.16 -0.20
CA ASP A 82 2.45 14.69 1.14
C ASP A 82 2.86 13.24 1.35
N TRP A 83 2.72 12.40 0.31
CA TRP A 83 3.26 11.05 0.31
C TRP A 83 4.78 11.04 0.48
N GLU A 84 5.52 11.84 -0.29
CA GLU A 84 6.99 11.89 -0.15
C GLU A 84 7.40 12.34 1.25
N LYS A 85 6.75 13.34 1.84
CA LYS A 85 7.02 13.74 3.24
C LYS A 85 6.81 12.59 4.21
N LEU A 86 5.68 11.88 4.12
CA LEU A 86 5.40 10.72 4.99
C LEU A 86 6.45 9.63 4.77
N LYS A 87 6.81 9.35 3.51
CA LYS A 87 7.80 8.35 3.13
C LYS A 87 9.16 8.58 3.78
N HIS A 88 9.58 9.84 3.96
CA HIS A 88 10.82 10.19 4.67
C HIS A 88 10.77 9.82 6.16
N ASN A 89 9.57 9.75 6.75
CA ASN A 89 9.34 9.33 8.14
C ASN A 89 9.05 7.82 8.29
N ILE A 90 9.26 7.03 7.23
CA ILE A 90 9.13 5.56 7.28
C ILE A 90 10.53 4.93 7.27
N THR A 91 10.75 3.96 8.16
CA THR A 91 11.88 3.02 8.09
C THR A 91 11.43 1.82 7.27
N PHE A 92 12.21 1.46 6.24
CA PHE A 92 11.90 0.37 5.33
C PHE A 92 12.75 -0.85 5.64
N ILE A 93 12.13 -1.91 6.12
CA ILE A 93 12.77 -3.17 6.48
C ILE A 93 12.38 -4.21 5.42
N HIS A 94 13.36 -4.68 4.64
CA HIS A 94 13.14 -5.56 3.50
C HIS A 94 14.35 -6.49 3.29
N PRO A 95 14.61 -7.42 4.22
CA PRO A 95 15.84 -8.22 4.25
C PRO A 95 16.00 -9.18 3.05
N GLN A 96 14.94 -9.41 2.29
CA GLN A 96 14.88 -10.38 1.20
C GLN A 96 14.75 -9.75 -0.19
N SER A 97 14.80 -8.42 -0.29
CA SER A 97 14.60 -7.68 -1.54
C SER A 97 15.57 -6.49 -1.61
N GLU A 98 15.97 -6.10 -2.81
CA GLU A 98 16.75 -4.87 -3.04
C GLU A 98 15.88 -3.60 -3.02
N LYS A 99 14.54 -3.77 -3.09
CA LYS A 99 13.57 -2.68 -3.16
C LYS A 99 12.38 -2.97 -2.25
N HIS A 100 11.86 -1.93 -1.61
CA HIS A 100 10.62 -2.01 -0.83
C HIS A 100 9.41 -1.64 -1.71
N HIS A 101 8.36 -2.46 -1.71
CA HIS A 101 7.20 -2.35 -2.61
C HIS A 101 6.09 -1.44 -2.10
N LEU A 102 6.14 -0.99 -0.84
CA LEU A 102 5.22 0.00 -0.26
C LEU A 102 4.95 1.16 -1.23
N ARG A 103 3.67 1.43 -1.42
CA ARG A 103 3.16 2.49 -2.29
C ARG A 103 1.79 2.93 -1.83
N VAL A 104 1.41 4.10 -2.30
CA VAL A 104 0.02 4.56 -2.25
C VAL A 104 -0.71 4.16 -3.53
N VAL A 105 -1.97 3.73 -3.40
CA VAL A 105 -2.82 3.35 -4.54
C VAL A 105 -4.10 4.17 -4.49
N GLY A 106 -4.57 4.62 -5.64
CA GLY A 106 -5.70 5.52 -5.70
C GLY A 106 -5.99 6.02 -7.10
N GLY A 107 -6.84 7.03 -7.15
CA GLY A 107 -7.33 7.59 -8.40
C GLY A 107 -7.53 9.10 -8.33
N PHE A 108 -7.59 9.66 -9.53
CA PHE A 108 -8.04 11.02 -9.76
C PHE A 108 -9.45 10.97 -10.33
N GLN A 109 -10.35 11.79 -9.79
CA GLN A 109 -11.67 12.00 -10.36
C GLN A 109 -11.52 12.64 -11.74
N PHE A 110 -12.15 12.04 -12.75
CA PHE A 110 -12.12 12.53 -14.12
C PHE A 110 -13.13 13.66 -14.36
N SER A 111 -14.28 13.61 -13.69
CA SER A 111 -15.37 14.59 -13.84
C SER A 111 -15.27 15.71 -12.80
N SER A 112 -15.53 16.94 -13.23
CA SER A 112 -15.73 18.09 -12.33
C SER A 112 -17.16 18.20 -11.79
N HIS A 113 -18.11 17.41 -12.32
CA HIS A 113 -19.49 17.39 -11.86
C HIS A 113 -19.64 16.40 -10.70
N LYS A 114 -19.90 16.94 -9.51
CA LYS A 114 -20.28 16.20 -8.31
C LYS A 114 -21.79 16.37 -8.13
N SER A 115 -22.59 15.56 -8.83
CA SER A 115 -24.06 15.66 -8.75
C SER A 115 -24.60 15.13 -7.43
N ASP A 116 -23.96 14.10 -6.86
CA ASP A 116 -24.45 13.40 -5.67
C ASP A 116 -23.48 13.54 -4.48
N ASP A 117 -24.02 13.40 -3.28
CA ASP A 117 -23.28 13.59 -2.01
C ASP A 117 -22.11 12.62 -1.85
N GLU A 118 -22.26 11.38 -2.34
CA GLU A 118 -21.17 10.38 -2.37
C GLU A 118 -19.93 10.90 -3.14
N TRP A 119 -20.13 11.57 -4.28
CA TRP A 119 -19.04 12.15 -5.06
C TRP A 119 -18.44 13.41 -4.43
N ARG A 120 -19.22 14.09 -3.58
CA ARG A 120 -18.71 15.20 -2.76
C ARG A 120 -17.78 14.71 -1.67
N GLU A 121 -18.17 13.65 -0.96
CA GLU A 121 -17.38 13.01 0.10
C GLU A 121 -16.13 12.29 -0.44
N PHE A 122 -16.20 11.68 -1.63
CA PHE A 122 -15.05 11.01 -2.24
C PHE A 122 -13.88 11.96 -2.53
N GLY A 123 -14.17 13.23 -2.84
CA GLY A 123 -13.17 14.24 -3.17
C GLY A 123 -12.64 14.12 -4.61
N LEU A 124 -11.81 15.08 -5.05
CA LEU A 124 -11.25 15.06 -6.41
C LEU A 124 -10.15 14.03 -6.58
N ASN A 125 -9.34 13.81 -5.55
CA ASN A 125 -8.20 12.91 -5.62
C ASN A 125 -8.20 12.08 -4.33
N HIS A 126 -8.03 10.77 -4.45
CA HIS A 126 -8.13 9.84 -3.33
C HIS A 126 -7.08 8.75 -3.49
N PHE A 127 -6.08 8.76 -2.62
CA PHE A 127 -5.06 7.73 -2.53
C PHE A 127 -5.01 7.16 -1.12
N VAL A 128 -4.72 5.88 -1.02
CA VAL A 128 -4.67 5.12 0.22
C VAL A 128 -3.25 4.60 0.41
N LEU A 129 -2.68 4.83 1.58
CA LEU A 129 -1.59 4.03 2.11
C LEU A 129 -2.20 2.87 2.89
N PRO A 130 -2.12 1.63 2.38
CA PRO A 130 -2.63 0.49 3.11
C PRO A 130 -1.74 0.15 4.31
N GLU A 131 -2.34 -0.49 5.32
CA GLU A 131 -1.63 -1.15 6.41
C GLU A 131 -0.96 -2.42 5.92
N VAL A 132 -1.68 -3.20 5.11
CA VAL A 132 -1.15 -4.41 4.50
C VAL A 132 -1.22 -4.28 2.99
N LEU A 133 -0.06 -4.45 2.34
CA LEU A 133 0.08 -4.44 0.89
C LEU A 133 0.70 -5.75 0.44
N ILE A 134 -0.02 -6.48 -0.40
CA ILE A 134 0.47 -7.66 -1.10
C ILE A 134 0.79 -7.24 -2.53
N SER A 135 2.06 -7.35 -2.88
CA SER A 135 2.61 -7.00 -4.19
C SER A 135 3.08 -8.26 -4.90
N THR A 136 2.58 -8.49 -6.11
CA THR A 136 3.09 -9.55 -6.99
C THR A 136 3.77 -8.91 -8.18
N ASP A 137 4.99 -9.32 -8.48
CA ASP A 137 5.74 -8.96 -9.68
C ASP A 137 6.56 -10.16 -10.21
N ASN A 138 7.48 -9.92 -11.16
CA ASN A 138 8.31 -10.98 -11.74
C ASN A 138 9.22 -11.70 -10.73
N ASN A 139 9.51 -11.07 -9.58
CA ASN A 139 10.41 -11.60 -8.56
C ASN A 139 9.68 -12.45 -7.51
N GLY A 140 8.34 -12.39 -7.48
CA GLY A 140 7.49 -13.18 -6.59
C GLY A 140 6.35 -12.36 -5.99
N THR A 141 5.83 -12.85 -4.87
CA THR A 141 4.83 -12.16 -4.05
C THR A 141 5.47 -11.72 -2.75
N PHE A 142 5.23 -10.47 -2.38
CA PHE A 142 5.74 -9.78 -1.21
C PHE A 142 4.57 -9.18 -0.43
#